data_AF-A0A925L856-F1
#
_entry.id   AF-A0A925L856-F1
#
_cell.length_a   1.000
_cell.length_b   1.000
_cell.length_c   1.000
_cell.angle_alpha   90.00
_cell.angle_beta   90.00
_cell.angle_gamma   90.00
#
_symmetry.space_group_name_H-M   'P 1'
#
loop_
_entity.id
_entity.type
_entity.pdbx_description
1 polymer ?
#
loop_
_entity_poly.entity_id
_entity_poly.type
_entity_poly.pdbx_seq_one_letter_code
_entity_poly.pdbx_strand_id
1 'polypeptide(L)'
;MNTAEVIALCKMVKAFCPSQQFDQYTPDAWALLLGDQPFDDARAAIIEIGRRPLEPGKSNYIEPGHIIGGIKRIRAKRLEATPIPAPPAALETPAEQIAWQRHAREQIAAGTFVAQPVGDVGTPKPRAIGGLLTGTGTVLLDQVGCVIDCRPSQDALEAERSRQLAALEALTATNEETQQ
;
A
#
# COMPACT_ATOMS: atom_id res chain seq x y z
N MET A 1 -18.15 -10.47 -3.16
CA MET A 1 -18.36 -10.82 -4.58
C MET A 1 -19.41 -11.93 -4.67
N ASN A 2 -20.10 -12.07 -5.80
CA ASN A 2 -21.12 -13.10 -6.02
C ASN A 2 -20.54 -14.41 -6.61
N THR A 3 -21.36 -15.46 -6.71
CA THR A 3 -20.92 -16.78 -7.21
C THR A 3 -20.38 -16.74 -8.64
N ALA A 4 -20.97 -15.95 -9.54
CA ALA A 4 -20.51 -15.85 -10.93
C ALA A 4 -19.11 -15.21 -11.01
N GLU A 5 -18.85 -14.21 -10.19
CA GLU A 5 -17.53 -13.58 -10.02
C GLU A 5 -16.50 -14.59 -9.49
N VAL A 6 -16.86 -15.41 -8.50
CA VAL A 6 -15.97 -16.46 -7.98
C VAL A 6 -15.64 -17.49 -9.06
N ILE A 7 -16.63 -17.94 -9.84
CA ILE A 7 -16.40 -18.85 -10.99
C ILE A 7 -15.42 -18.22 -11.98
N ALA A 8 -15.55 -16.93 -12.28
CA ALA A 8 -14.60 -16.21 -13.13
C ALA A 8 -13.19 -16.19 -12.53
N LEU A 9 -13.04 -15.96 -11.22
CA LEU A 9 -11.73 -16.04 -10.55
C LEU A 9 -11.14 -17.45 -10.62
N CYS A 10 -11.93 -18.50 -10.37
CA CYS A 10 -11.48 -19.88 -10.46
C CYS A 10 -10.97 -20.22 -11.89
N LYS A 11 -11.71 -19.79 -12.93
CA LYS A 11 -11.27 -19.95 -14.32
C LYS A 11 -9.95 -19.22 -14.60
N MET A 12 -9.80 -18.01 -14.08
CA MET A 12 -8.58 -17.22 -14.20
C MET A 12 -7.39 -17.89 -13.49
N VAL A 13 -7.58 -18.35 -12.25
CA VAL A 13 -6.56 -19.10 -11.51
C VAL A 13 -6.19 -20.36 -12.25
N LYS A 14 -7.15 -21.14 -12.76
CA LYS A 14 -6.85 -22.34 -13.54
C LYS A 14 -6.02 -22.05 -14.80
N ALA A 15 -6.25 -20.91 -15.44
CA ALA A 15 -5.43 -20.47 -16.58
C ALA A 15 -4.00 -20.10 -16.19
N PHE A 16 -3.79 -19.48 -15.02
CA PHE A 16 -2.45 -19.17 -14.49
C PHE A 16 -1.74 -20.36 -13.85
N CYS A 17 -2.49 -21.32 -13.33
CA CYS A 17 -2.04 -22.46 -12.56
C CYS A 17 -2.56 -23.76 -13.20
N PRO A 18 -2.13 -24.10 -14.43
CA PRO A 18 -2.71 -25.20 -15.20
C PRO A 18 -2.55 -26.58 -14.54
N SER A 19 -1.55 -26.77 -13.69
CA SER A 19 -1.34 -28.02 -12.92
C SER A 19 -2.21 -28.13 -11.68
N GLN A 20 -2.77 -27.02 -11.17
CA GLN A 20 -3.65 -27.03 -10.00
C GLN A 20 -4.98 -27.70 -10.33
N GLN A 21 -5.43 -28.61 -9.46
CA GLN A 21 -6.69 -29.33 -9.64
C GLN A 21 -7.87 -28.41 -9.33
N PHE A 22 -8.83 -28.39 -10.23
CA PHE A 22 -10.12 -27.72 -10.09
C PHE A 22 -11.19 -28.70 -10.55
N ASP A 23 -12.25 -28.80 -9.76
CA ASP A 23 -13.43 -29.58 -10.09
C ASP A 23 -14.67 -28.68 -10.08
N GLN A 24 -15.83 -29.30 -10.25
CA GLN A 24 -17.13 -28.61 -10.27
C GLN A 24 -17.53 -27.99 -8.93
N TYR A 25 -16.97 -28.45 -7.80
CA TYR A 25 -17.31 -27.97 -6.46
C TYR A 25 -16.35 -26.88 -5.96
N THR A 26 -15.19 -26.76 -6.59
CA THR A 26 -14.16 -25.79 -6.22
C THR A 26 -14.70 -24.35 -6.15
N PRO A 27 -15.49 -23.85 -7.13
CA PRO A 27 -16.03 -22.50 -7.04
C PRO A 27 -16.99 -22.27 -5.87
N ASP A 28 -17.82 -23.26 -5.54
CA ASP A 28 -18.76 -23.16 -4.41
C ASP A 28 -17.99 -23.07 -3.08
N ALA A 29 -16.96 -23.91 -2.91
CA ALA A 29 -16.09 -23.85 -1.74
C ALA A 29 -15.36 -22.50 -1.63
N TRP A 30 -14.89 -21.95 -2.76
CA TRP A 30 -14.23 -20.64 -2.78
C TRP A 30 -15.21 -19.50 -2.49
N ALA A 31 -16.48 -19.63 -2.88
CA ALA A 31 -17.49 -18.61 -2.62
C ALA A 31 -17.75 -18.43 -1.12
N LEU A 32 -17.65 -19.52 -0.33
CA LEU A 32 -17.73 -19.45 1.14
C LEU A 32 -16.58 -18.65 1.76
N LEU A 33 -15.43 -18.60 1.11
CA LEU A 33 -14.22 -17.95 1.62
C LEU A 33 -14.03 -16.53 1.09
N LEU A 34 -14.51 -16.23 -0.11
CA LEU A 34 -14.28 -14.96 -0.81
C LEU A 34 -15.55 -14.11 -0.94
N GLY A 35 -16.71 -14.59 -0.49
CA GLY A 35 -18.02 -13.94 -0.71
C GLY A 35 -18.11 -12.51 -0.18
N ASP A 36 -17.37 -12.17 0.87
CA ASP A 36 -17.30 -10.81 1.45
C ASP A 36 -16.23 -9.92 0.81
N GLN A 37 -15.38 -10.47 -0.06
CA GLN A 37 -14.29 -9.74 -0.69
C GLN A 37 -14.72 -9.04 -2.00
N PRO A 38 -14.14 -7.88 -2.35
CA PRO A 38 -14.42 -7.20 -3.62
C PRO A 38 -13.75 -7.92 -4.81
N PHE A 39 -14.50 -8.08 -5.92
CA PHE A 39 -14.04 -8.82 -7.10
C PHE A 39 -12.82 -8.18 -7.77
N ASP A 40 -12.82 -6.85 -7.95
CA ASP A 40 -11.73 -6.15 -8.64
C ASP A 40 -10.40 -6.27 -7.89
N ASP A 41 -10.43 -6.18 -6.55
CA ASP A 41 -9.22 -6.38 -5.73
C ASP A 41 -8.75 -7.83 -5.78
N ALA A 42 -9.67 -8.79 -5.78
CA ALA A 42 -9.33 -10.21 -5.89
C ALA A 42 -8.67 -10.52 -7.24
N ARG A 43 -9.22 -9.97 -8.34
CA ARG A 43 -8.64 -10.07 -9.67
C ARG A 43 -7.26 -9.41 -9.73
N ALA A 44 -7.11 -8.21 -9.19
CA ALA A 44 -5.83 -7.52 -9.12
C ALA A 44 -4.79 -8.32 -8.30
N ALA A 45 -5.21 -8.93 -7.19
CA ALA A 45 -4.36 -9.80 -6.38
C ALA A 45 -3.87 -11.03 -7.16
N ILE A 46 -4.75 -11.70 -7.92
CA ILE A 46 -4.37 -12.83 -8.78
C ILE A 46 -3.36 -12.38 -9.84
N ILE A 47 -3.55 -11.21 -10.46
CA ILE A 47 -2.59 -10.66 -11.43
C ILE A 47 -1.24 -10.39 -10.77
N GLU A 48 -1.21 -9.77 -9.59
CA GLU A 48 0.03 -9.48 -8.86
C GLU A 48 0.76 -10.78 -8.49
N ILE A 49 0.05 -11.84 -8.11
CA ILE A 49 0.66 -13.15 -7.82
C ILE A 49 1.16 -13.82 -9.10
N GLY A 50 0.35 -13.87 -10.16
CA GLY A 50 0.68 -14.54 -11.41
C GLY A 50 1.84 -13.89 -12.18
N ARG A 51 2.11 -12.60 -11.94
CA ARG A 51 3.25 -11.87 -12.51
C ARG A 51 4.59 -12.14 -11.82
N ARG A 52 4.60 -12.85 -10.69
CA ARG A 52 5.84 -13.14 -9.98
C ARG A 52 6.73 -14.04 -10.85
N PRO A 53 8.05 -13.76 -10.92
CA PRO A 53 8.99 -14.65 -11.60
C PRO A 53 8.88 -16.06 -11.04
N LEU A 54 8.90 -17.04 -11.95
CA LEU A 54 8.97 -18.44 -11.61
C LEU A 54 10.26 -19.03 -12.14
N GLU A 55 10.86 -19.89 -11.34
CA GLU A 55 11.94 -20.74 -11.81
C GLU A 55 11.45 -21.67 -12.93
N PRO A 56 12.27 -21.91 -13.97
CA PRO A 56 11.93 -22.85 -15.04
C PRO A 56 11.50 -24.21 -14.49
N GLY A 57 10.39 -24.75 -15.01
CA GLY A 57 9.83 -26.03 -14.57
C GLY A 57 9.01 -25.97 -13.27
N LYS A 58 8.84 -24.79 -12.66
CA LYS A 58 7.88 -24.59 -11.55
C LYS A 58 6.54 -24.08 -12.07
N SER A 59 5.47 -24.48 -11.39
CA SER A 59 4.12 -23.98 -11.63
C SER A 59 3.69 -23.03 -10.52
N ASN A 60 2.89 -22.03 -10.87
CA ASN A 60 2.20 -21.22 -9.87
C ASN A 60 1.12 -22.06 -9.15
N TYR A 61 0.87 -21.69 -7.91
CA TYR A 61 -0.24 -22.20 -7.11
C TYR A 61 -0.91 -21.02 -6.41
N ILE A 62 -2.23 -20.92 -6.51
CA ILE A 62 -3.01 -19.81 -5.93
C ILE A 62 -4.20 -20.39 -5.17
N GLU A 63 -4.37 -19.94 -3.93
CA GLU A 63 -5.46 -20.37 -3.05
C GLU A 63 -6.20 -19.14 -2.51
N PRO A 64 -7.42 -19.30 -1.96
CA PRO A 64 -8.18 -18.17 -1.42
C PRO A 64 -7.41 -17.32 -0.41
N GLY A 65 -6.61 -17.96 0.46
CA GLY A 65 -5.74 -17.26 1.43
C GLY A 65 -4.73 -16.32 0.78
N HIS A 66 -4.12 -16.73 -0.34
CA HIS A 66 -3.21 -15.88 -1.12
C HIS A 66 -3.92 -14.64 -1.68
N ILE A 67 -5.16 -14.83 -2.17
CA ILE A 67 -5.99 -13.76 -2.71
C ILE A 67 -6.37 -12.78 -1.61
N ILE A 68 -6.89 -13.25 -0.48
CA ILE A 68 -7.24 -12.42 0.69
C ILE A 68 -6.02 -11.61 1.17
N GLY A 69 -4.85 -12.24 1.25
CA GLY A 69 -3.60 -11.54 1.58
C GLY A 69 -3.23 -10.47 0.55
N GLY A 70 -3.46 -10.73 -0.74
CA GLY A 70 -3.27 -9.76 -1.82
C GLY A 70 -4.21 -8.56 -1.72
N ILE A 71 -5.50 -8.80 -1.47
CA ILE A 71 -6.51 -7.75 -1.25
C ILE A 71 -6.09 -6.85 -0.09
N LYS A 72 -5.69 -7.44 1.04
CA LYS A 72 -5.20 -6.68 2.20
C LYS A 72 -4.00 -5.79 1.85
N ARG A 73 -3.05 -6.30 1.07
CA ARG A 73 -1.90 -5.51 0.58
C ARG A 73 -2.33 -4.38 -0.34
N ILE A 74 -3.26 -4.62 -1.27
CA ILE A 74 -3.78 -3.60 -2.19
C ILE A 74 -4.47 -2.48 -1.40
N ARG A 75 -5.34 -2.84 -0.44
CA ARG A 75 -6.03 -1.88 0.44
C ARG A 75 -5.03 -1.06 1.28
N ALA A 76 -3.98 -1.70 1.80
CA ALA A 76 -2.92 -1.01 2.52
C ALA A 76 -2.16 -0.02 1.62
N LYS A 77 -1.79 -0.42 0.40
CA LYS A 77 -1.14 0.47 -0.58
C LYS A 77 -2.00 1.70 -0.88
N ARG A 78 -3.33 1.55 -0.99
CA ARG A 78 -4.26 2.69 -1.20
C ARG A 78 -4.28 3.65 -0.01
N LEU A 79 -4.31 3.11 1.21
CA LEU A 79 -4.27 3.90 2.44
C LEU A 79 -2.95 4.64 2.62
N GLU A 80 -1.83 4.05 2.20
CA GLU A 80 -0.52 4.69 2.20
C GLU A 80 -0.42 5.80 1.15
N ALA A 81 -0.94 5.55 -0.06
CA ALA A 81 -0.86 6.50 -1.17
C ALA A 81 -1.82 7.70 -1.05
N THR A 82 -2.86 7.59 -0.22
CA THR A 82 -3.92 8.61 -0.13
C THR A 82 -3.92 9.27 1.24
N PRO A 83 -3.54 10.56 1.35
CA PRO A 83 -3.68 11.30 2.59
C PRO A 83 -5.11 11.27 3.12
N ILE A 84 -5.27 11.00 4.41
CA ILE A 84 -6.59 10.99 5.03
C ILE A 84 -7.05 12.44 5.14
N PRO A 85 -8.21 12.79 4.57
CA PRO A 85 -8.73 14.15 4.63
C PRO A 85 -9.05 14.56 6.08
N ALA A 86 -8.98 15.85 6.37
CA ALA A 86 -9.42 16.39 7.65
C ALA A 86 -10.97 16.33 7.76
N PRO A 87 -11.53 16.05 8.94
CA PRO A 87 -12.98 16.04 9.14
C PRO A 87 -13.58 17.42 8.84
N PRO A 88 -14.81 17.48 8.29
CA PRO A 88 -15.51 18.74 8.06
C PRO A 88 -15.66 19.54 9.35
N ALA A 89 -15.42 20.85 9.27
CA ALA A 89 -15.52 21.76 10.42
C ALA A 89 -16.94 21.84 11.02
N ALA A 90 -17.97 21.41 10.26
CA ALA A 90 -19.35 21.32 10.73
C ALA A 90 -19.61 20.18 11.73
N LEU A 91 -18.67 19.25 11.90
CA LEU A 91 -18.79 18.18 12.90
C LEU A 91 -18.34 18.69 14.26
N GLU A 92 -19.29 18.89 15.16
CA GLU A 92 -19.07 19.54 16.45
C GLU A 92 -18.56 18.57 17.52
N THR A 93 -18.91 17.27 17.42
CA THR A 93 -18.55 16.29 18.45
C THR A 93 -17.35 15.41 18.04
N PRO A 94 -16.51 14.99 18.99
CA PRO A 94 -15.42 14.04 18.71
C PRO A 94 -15.92 12.70 18.15
N ALA A 95 -17.10 12.23 18.58
CA ALA A 95 -17.66 10.97 18.10
C ALA A 95 -18.02 11.02 16.61
N GLU A 96 -18.60 12.12 16.15
CA GLU A 96 -18.91 12.34 14.72
C GLU A 96 -17.64 12.43 13.89
N GLN A 97 -16.61 13.13 14.39
CA GLN A 97 -15.33 13.23 13.70
C GLN A 97 -14.66 11.85 13.54
N ILE A 98 -14.66 11.01 14.58
CA ILE A 98 -14.11 9.65 14.52
C ILE A 98 -14.90 8.77 13.54
N ALA A 99 -16.24 8.85 13.57
CA ALA A 99 -17.09 8.09 12.66
C ALA A 99 -16.83 8.49 11.20
N TRP A 100 -16.72 9.79 10.93
CA TRP A 100 -16.39 10.31 9.61
C TRP A 100 -14.99 9.85 9.15
N GLN A 101 -13.98 9.94 10.02
CA GLN A 101 -12.62 9.51 9.67
C GLN A 101 -12.56 8.02 9.36
N ARG A 102 -13.26 7.18 10.14
CA ARG A 102 -13.39 5.74 9.87
C ARG A 102 -14.02 5.49 8.51
N HIS A 103 -15.10 6.21 8.20
CA HIS A 103 -15.79 6.08 6.93
C HIS A 103 -14.91 6.53 5.74
N ALA A 104 -14.19 7.64 5.87
CA ALA A 104 -13.26 8.13 4.85
C ALA A 104 -12.14 7.10 4.60
N ARG A 105 -11.53 6.55 5.65
CA ARG A 105 -10.52 5.50 5.53
C ARG A 105 -11.05 4.25 4.84
N GLU A 106 -12.29 3.84 5.15
CA GLU A 106 -12.91 2.68 4.50
C GLU A 106 -13.12 2.92 3.00
N GLN A 107 -13.59 4.11 2.62
CA GLN A 107 -13.72 4.49 1.20
C GLN A 107 -12.36 4.51 0.47
N ILE A 108 -11.31 5.01 1.13
CA ILE A 108 -9.95 5.01 0.55
C ILE A 108 -9.47 3.57 0.34
N ALA A 109 -9.63 2.72 1.35
CA ALA A 109 -9.26 1.31 1.26
C ALA A 109 -10.05 0.59 0.16
N ALA A 110 -11.34 0.89 0.03
CA ALA A 110 -12.21 0.38 -1.03
C ALA A 110 -11.89 0.95 -2.42
N GLY A 111 -11.07 2.01 -2.51
CA GLY A 111 -10.78 2.70 -3.77
C GLY A 111 -11.95 3.52 -4.33
N THR A 112 -12.98 3.78 -3.51
CA THR A 112 -14.18 4.55 -3.89
C THR A 112 -14.14 5.98 -3.38
N PHE A 113 -13.08 6.37 -2.66
CA PHE A 113 -12.95 7.71 -2.10
C PHE A 113 -12.84 8.75 -3.21
N VAL A 114 -13.74 9.73 -3.18
CA VAL A 114 -13.69 10.92 -4.02
C VAL A 114 -13.25 12.08 -3.13
N ALA A 115 -12.06 12.62 -3.39
CA ALA A 115 -11.65 13.86 -2.75
C ALA A 115 -12.62 14.95 -3.21
N GLN A 116 -13.34 15.56 -2.26
CA GLN A 116 -14.06 16.78 -2.59
C GLN A 116 -13.00 17.82 -2.98
N PRO A 117 -13.13 18.48 -4.15
CA PRO A 117 -12.28 19.61 -4.44
C PRO A 117 -12.44 20.57 -3.27
N VAL A 118 -11.31 21.01 -2.72
CA VAL A 118 -11.28 22.06 -1.70
C VAL A 118 -11.91 23.27 -2.39
N GLY A 119 -13.23 23.44 -2.22
CA GLY A 119 -13.93 24.63 -2.68
C GLY A 119 -13.20 25.79 -2.04
N ASP A 120 -12.80 26.76 -2.88
CA ASP A 120 -12.01 27.94 -2.54
C ASP A 120 -12.25 28.34 -1.09
N VAL A 121 -11.35 27.90 -0.20
CA VAL A 121 -11.41 28.26 1.21
C VAL A 121 -11.09 29.73 1.17
N GLY A 122 -12.15 30.54 1.11
CA GLY A 122 -12.08 31.99 1.08
C GLY A 122 -10.98 32.39 2.03
N THR A 123 -9.92 32.97 1.44
CA THR A 123 -8.67 33.33 2.10
C THR A 123 -8.87 33.57 3.59
N PRO A 124 -8.23 32.80 4.50
CA PRO A 124 -8.35 33.08 5.91
C PRO A 124 -7.86 34.51 6.10
N LYS A 125 -8.77 35.42 6.49
CA LYS A 125 -8.43 36.81 6.80
C LYS A 125 -7.25 36.74 7.79
N PRO A 126 -6.10 37.34 7.47
CA PRO A 126 -4.96 37.27 8.36
C PRO A 126 -5.40 37.89 9.69
N ARG A 127 -5.33 37.07 10.75
CA ARG A 127 -5.55 37.54 12.11
C ARG A 127 -4.44 38.56 12.36
N ALA A 128 -4.82 39.84 12.42
CA ALA A 128 -3.87 40.93 12.60
C ALA A 128 -3.16 40.76 13.96
N ILE A 129 -1.99 40.13 13.94
CA ILE A 129 -1.01 40.28 15.02
C ILE A 129 -0.36 41.62 14.77
N GLY A 130 -0.96 42.67 15.34
CA GLY A 130 -0.36 43.98 15.37
C GLY A 130 0.92 43.94 16.19
N GLY A 131 2.01 44.46 15.62
CA GLY A 131 3.13 44.99 16.39
C GLY A 131 4.50 44.48 15.97
N LEU A 132 5.15 45.28 15.12
CA LEU A 132 6.60 45.54 15.07
C LEU A 132 7.53 44.33 14.88
N LEU A 133 8.16 44.26 13.70
CA LEU A 133 9.62 44.39 13.54
C LEU A 133 9.93 44.52 12.04
N THR A 134 10.48 45.67 11.67
CA THR A 134 11.02 46.02 10.36
C THR A 134 12.23 45.17 10.01
N GLY A 135 12.24 44.59 8.81
CA GLY A 135 13.43 43.91 8.26
C GLY A 135 13.18 43.38 6.85
N THR A 136 13.37 44.27 5.86
CA THR A 136 13.81 44.02 4.47
C THR A 136 13.91 42.57 3.96
N GLY A 137 13.17 42.24 2.90
CA GLY A 137 13.40 41.02 2.11
C GLY A 137 12.50 40.90 0.89
N THR A 138 13.10 41.13 -0.27
CA THR A 138 12.52 41.14 -1.63
C THR A 138 11.94 39.78 -2.08
N VAL A 139 10.94 39.87 -2.94
CA VAL A 139 10.21 38.78 -3.64
C VAL A 139 11.12 37.93 -4.53
N LEU A 140 10.95 36.59 -4.48
CA LEU A 140 10.93 35.72 -5.67
C LEU A 140 10.19 34.41 -5.33
N LEU A 141 8.95 34.27 -5.80
CA LEU A 141 8.23 32.99 -5.84
C LEU A 141 8.36 32.46 -7.26
N ASP A 142 9.28 31.51 -7.46
CA ASP A 142 9.21 30.56 -8.56
C ASP A 142 9.87 29.23 -8.11
N GLN A 143 9.43 28.13 -8.72
CA GLN A 143 9.88 26.73 -8.59
C GLN A 143 9.01 25.77 -7.76
N VAL A 144 7.95 25.33 -8.43
CA VAL A 144 7.71 23.92 -8.82
C VAL A 144 8.74 22.88 -8.32
N GLY A 145 8.26 21.92 -7.53
CA GLY A 145 8.59 20.48 -7.62
C GLY A 145 10.01 20.01 -7.26
N CYS A 146 10.17 19.44 -6.07
CA CYS A 146 11.03 18.27 -5.87
C CYS A 146 10.61 17.49 -4.62
N VAL A 147 9.96 16.33 -4.83
CA VAL A 147 9.93 15.27 -3.82
C VAL A 147 11.34 14.70 -3.80
N ILE A 148 12.10 14.95 -2.74
CA ILE A 148 13.40 14.32 -2.54
C ILE A 148 13.13 12.82 -2.35
N ASP A 149 13.36 12.04 -3.40
CA ASP A 149 13.41 10.59 -3.34
C ASP A 149 14.68 10.22 -2.56
N CYS A 150 14.54 10.01 -1.25
CA CYS A 150 15.62 9.55 -0.37
C CYS A 150 15.93 8.06 -0.59
N ARG A 151 16.09 7.62 -1.84
CA ARG A 151 16.66 6.31 -2.14
C ARG A 151 18.17 6.42 -2.00
N PRO A 152 18.80 5.64 -1.09
CA PRO A 152 20.25 5.59 -1.04
C PRO A 152 20.79 5.10 -2.39
N SER A 153 21.85 5.74 -2.88
CA SER A 153 22.51 5.33 -4.12
C SER A 153 22.99 3.87 -4.00
N GLN A 154 23.08 3.17 -5.13
CA GLN A 154 23.56 1.78 -5.14
C GLN A 154 24.95 1.67 -4.50
N ASP A 155 25.81 2.66 -4.73
CA ASP A 155 27.14 2.76 -4.11
C ASP A 155 27.07 2.82 -2.57
N ALA A 156 26.06 3.51 -2.01
CA ALA A 156 25.88 3.58 -0.56
C ALA A 156 25.42 2.24 0.04
N LEU A 157 24.61 1.48 -0.70
CA LEU A 157 24.17 0.15 -0.31
C LEU A 157 25.30 -0.89 -0.42
N GLU A 158 26.16 -0.79 -1.43
CA GLU A 158 27.32 -1.66 -1.60
C GLU A 158 28.40 -1.39 -0.55
N ALA A 159 28.63 -0.12 -0.19
CA ALA A 159 29.50 0.26 0.91
C ALA A 159 29.00 -0.29 2.25
N GLU A 160 27.69 -0.24 2.49
CA GLU A 160 27.11 -0.78 3.71
C GLU A 160 27.17 -2.31 3.76
N ARG A 161 26.91 -2.99 2.64
CA ARG A 161 27.07 -4.45 2.53
C ARG A 161 28.52 -4.88 2.78
N SER A 162 29.48 -4.11 2.30
CA SER A 162 30.91 -4.36 2.52
C SER A 162 31.30 -4.21 3.99
N ARG A 163 30.76 -3.21 4.69
CA ARG A 163 30.94 -3.05 6.14
C ARG A 163 30.35 -4.22 6.93
N GLN A 164 29.18 -4.69 6.56
CA GLN A 164 28.51 -5.81 7.24
C GLN A 164 29.25 -7.14 7.05
N LEU A 165 29.83 -7.38 5.86
CA LEU A 165 30.64 -8.57 5.61
C LEU A 165 31.96 -8.55 6.39
N ALA A 166 32.65 -7.41 6.43
CA ALA A 166 33.88 -7.28 7.23
C ALA A 166 33.63 -7.47 8.73
N ALA A 167 32.50 -6.99 9.24
CA ALA A 167 32.12 -7.19 10.64
C ALA A 167 31.82 -8.67 10.97
N LEU A 168 31.21 -9.41 10.04
CA LEU A 168 30.98 -10.85 10.18
C LEU A 168 32.30 -11.64 10.13
N GLU A 169 33.22 -11.29 9.22
CA GLU A 169 34.53 -11.93 9.14
C GLU A 169 35.36 -11.72 10.42
N ALA A 170 35.29 -10.53 11.02
CA ALA A 170 35.93 -10.25 12.30
C ALA A 170 35.32 -11.05 13.47
N LEU A 171 34.01 -11.29 13.45
CA LEU A 171 33.33 -12.14 14.43
C LEU A 171 33.66 -13.62 14.25
N THR A 172 33.88 -14.08 13.02
CA THR A 172 34.32 -15.46 12.77
C THR A 172 35.79 -15.67 13.17
N ALA A 173 36.66 -14.69 12.91
CA ALA A 173 38.07 -14.77 13.29
C ALA A 173 38.28 -14.80 14.82
N THR A 174 37.48 -14.03 15.57
CA THR A 174 37.52 -14.03 17.04
C THR A 174 36.99 -15.32 17.67
N ASN A 175 36.05 -16.00 17.01
CA ASN A 175 35.56 -17.30 17.46
C ASN A 175 36.57 -18.44 17.25
N GLU A 176 37.44 -18.35 16.24
CA GLU A 176 38.48 -19.36 15.98
C GLU A 176 39.66 -19.26 16.96
N GLU A 177 40.00 -18.06 17.45
CA GLU A 177 41.06 -17.87 18.46
C GLU A 177 40.66 -18.36 19.87
N THR A 178 39.37 -18.56 20.13
CA THR A 178 38.88 -18.99 21.46
C THR A 178 38.78 -20.53 21.59
N GLN A 179 39.09 -21.28 20.53
CA GLN A 179 39.04 -22.76 20.51
C GLN A 179 40.42 -23.44 20.45
N GLN A 180 41.53 -22.73 20.71
CA GLN A 180 42.87 -23.30 20.91
C GLN A 180 43.30 -23.28 22.38
#